data_AF-A0A1X0B752-F1
#
_entry.id   AF-A0A1X0B752-F1
#
_cell.length_a   1.000
_cell.length_b   1.000
_cell.length_c   1.000
_cell.angle_alpha   90.00
_cell.angle_beta   90.00
_cell.angle_gamma   90.00
#
_symmetry.space_group_name_H-M   'P 1'
#
loop_
_entity.id
_entity.type
_entity.pdbx_description
1 polymer ?
#
loop_
_entity_poly.entity_id
_entity_poly.type
_entity_poly.pdbx_seq_one_letter_code
_entity_poly.pdbx_strand_id
1 'polypeptide(L)'
;MDEDPSATDADTERRYREMARNPLLPRSQVEDLVVEFDRLLAIAAPPEGFPELSMSETSRTATCARRGLVQGLADRDAGDRAEPRREQLAERVMAALTTVTDCIDGMQSLESDKLDAEATATADGFIVQAGGGVAIGADTQGSPEGQAGARARHERRIVSTVAEMDRLQLRTVDAIREQLDVGETGIPWTLMECARAGLDLSGSFEASAQLPHSPLRDLMERLAAEMHRANAAARGESR
;
A
#
# COMPACT_ATOMS: atom_id res chain seq x y z
N MET A 1 -22.32 6.64 45.29
CA MET A 1 -21.57 6.80 44.03
C MET A 1 -21.95 5.59 43.22
N ASP A 2 -22.93 5.75 42.34
CA ASP A 2 -23.35 4.68 41.43
C ASP A 2 -22.37 4.70 40.26
N GLU A 3 -21.50 3.69 40.18
CA GLU A 3 -20.68 3.47 38.99
C GLU A 3 -21.61 3.13 37.82
N ASP A 4 -21.42 3.81 36.68
CA ASP A 4 -22.18 3.54 35.47
C ASP A 4 -21.91 2.10 35.02
N PRO A 5 -22.90 1.20 35.05
CA PRO A 5 -22.70 -0.21 34.73
C PRO A 5 -22.17 -0.43 33.30
N SER A 6 -22.40 0.52 32.38
CA SER A 6 -21.88 0.44 31.01
C SER A 6 -20.36 0.66 30.93
N ALA A 7 -19.80 1.46 31.84
CA ALA A 7 -18.36 1.69 31.93
C ALA A 7 -17.64 0.44 32.46
N THR A 8 -18.22 -0.22 33.45
CA THR A 8 -17.70 -1.46 34.05
C THR A 8 -17.73 -2.64 33.07
N ASP A 9 -18.77 -2.72 32.24
CA ASP A 9 -18.92 -3.74 31.19
C ASP A 9 -17.85 -3.58 30.08
N ALA A 10 -17.59 -2.34 29.64
CA ALA A 10 -16.57 -2.03 28.64
C ALA A 10 -15.14 -2.27 29.17
N ASP A 11 -14.89 -1.94 30.44
CA ASP A 11 -13.61 -2.21 31.10
C ASP A 11 -13.36 -3.71 31.26
N THR A 12 -14.40 -4.48 31.60
CA THR A 12 -14.33 -5.94 31.67
C THR A 12 -13.98 -6.54 30.32
N GLU A 13 -14.70 -6.15 29.26
CA GLU A 13 -14.40 -6.62 27.91
C GLU A 13 -12.96 -6.27 27.48
N ARG A 14 -12.52 -5.03 27.71
CA ARG A 14 -11.17 -4.59 27.36
C ARG A 14 -10.12 -5.45 28.06
N ARG A 15 -10.27 -5.68 29.37
CA ARG A 15 -9.33 -6.48 30.16
C ARG A 15 -9.22 -7.92 29.67
N TYR A 16 -10.35 -8.58 29.39
CA TYR A 16 -10.34 -9.96 28.90
C TYR A 16 -9.82 -10.05 27.45
N ARG A 17 -10.06 -9.03 26.63
CA ARG A 17 -9.48 -8.91 25.28
C ARG A 17 -7.96 -8.79 25.33
N GLU A 18 -7.41 -7.93 26.19
CA GLU A 18 -5.97 -7.78 26.38
C GLU A 18 -5.31 -9.08 26.86
N MET A 19 -5.95 -9.79 27.79
CA MET A 19 -5.49 -11.10 28.25
C MET A 19 -5.47 -12.13 27.11
N ALA A 20 -6.54 -12.23 26.32
CA ALA A 20 -6.62 -13.18 25.19
C ALA A 20 -5.62 -12.87 24.07
N ARG A 21 -5.22 -11.60 23.90
CA ARG A 21 -4.19 -11.16 22.96
C ARG A 21 -2.76 -11.52 23.42
N ASN A 22 -2.56 -11.91 24.68
CA ASN A 22 -1.22 -12.18 25.20
C ASN A 22 -0.61 -13.43 24.51
N PRO A 23 0.51 -13.29 23.78
CA PRO A 23 1.12 -14.40 23.06
C PRO A 23 1.71 -15.47 23.98
N LEU A 24 2.05 -15.10 25.23
CA LEU A 24 2.61 -16.01 26.24
C LEU A 24 1.54 -16.94 26.84
N LEU A 25 0.25 -16.63 26.66
CA LEU A 25 -0.84 -17.48 27.10
C LEU A 25 -1.15 -18.50 25.98
N PRO A 26 -1.11 -19.82 26.27
CA PRO A 26 -1.45 -20.84 25.29
C PRO A 26 -2.88 -20.63 24.77
N ARG A 27 -3.04 -20.68 23.45
CA ARG A 27 -4.34 -20.47 22.79
C ARG A 27 -5.43 -21.38 23.35
N SER A 28 -5.10 -22.66 23.54
CA SER A 28 -6.04 -23.65 24.08
C SER A 28 -6.59 -23.25 25.44
N GLN A 29 -5.79 -22.60 26.30
CA GLN A 29 -6.26 -22.15 27.62
C GLN A 29 -7.27 -20.99 27.52
N VAL A 30 -7.14 -20.14 26.49
CA VAL A 30 -8.10 -19.06 26.24
C VAL A 30 -9.40 -19.61 25.66
N GLU A 31 -9.31 -20.61 24.76
CA GLU A 31 -10.47 -21.31 24.20
C GLU A 31 -11.21 -22.10 25.27
N ASP A 32 -10.50 -22.82 26.15
CA ASP A 32 -11.07 -23.50 27.32
C ASP A 32 -11.83 -22.52 28.22
N LEU A 33 -11.27 -21.33 28.43
CA LEU A 33 -11.93 -20.28 29.23
C LEU A 33 -13.21 -19.78 28.56
N VAL A 34 -13.23 -19.62 27.23
CA VAL A 34 -14.46 -19.30 26.48
C VAL A 34 -15.51 -20.39 26.68
N VAL A 35 -15.12 -21.67 26.61
CA VAL A 35 -16.01 -22.82 26.84
C VAL A 35 -16.57 -22.81 28.27
N GLU A 36 -15.76 -22.49 29.28
CA GLU A 36 -16.25 -22.39 30.67
C GLU A 36 -17.23 -21.22 30.85
N PHE A 37 -16.99 -20.06 30.20
CA PHE A 37 -17.96 -18.97 30.20
C PHE A 37 -19.26 -19.33 29.47
N ASP A 38 -19.19 -20.07 28.36
CA ASP A 38 -20.37 -20.60 27.66
C ASP A 38 -21.19 -21.53 28.56
N ARG A 39 -20.53 -22.42 29.31
CA ARG A 39 -21.19 -23.31 30.28
C ARG A 39 -21.83 -22.53 31.42
N LEU A 40 -21.14 -21.54 31.97
CA LEU A 40 -21.66 -20.69 33.03
C LEU A 40 -22.89 -19.90 32.57
N LEU A 41 -22.87 -19.35 31.36
CA LEU A 41 -24.00 -18.64 30.78
C LEU A 41 -25.18 -19.58 30.47
N ALA A 42 -24.92 -20.83 30.06
CA ALA A 42 -25.96 -21.82 29.85
C ALA A 42 -26.66 -22.23 31.17
N ILE A 43 -25.92 -22.30 32.28
CA ILE A 43 -26.48 -22.58 33.62
C ILE A 43 -27.25 -21.36 34.15
N ALA A 44 -26.76 -20.16 33.87
CA ALA A 44 -27.35 -18.91 34.34
C ALA A 44 -28.51 -18.40 33.47
N ALA A 45 -28.77 -19.05 32.32
CA ALA A 45 -29.87 -18.69 31.44
C ALA A 45 -31.23 -18.90 32.14
N PRO A 46 -32.17 -17.95 32.01
CA PRO A 46 -33.50 -18.13 32.57
C PRO A 46 -34.20 -19.32 31.89
N PRO A 47 -35.00 -20.12 32.63
CA PRO A 47 -35.73 -21.25 32.06
C PRO A 47 -36.68 -20.79 30.95
N GLU A 48 -36.86 -21.63 29.93
CA GLU A 48 -37.79 -21.37 28.82
C GLU A 48 -39.19 -21.02 29.37
N GLY A 49 -39.67 -19.81 29.07
CA GLY A 49 -40.98 -19.31 29.51
C GLY A 49 -40.96 -18.07 30.41
N PHE A 50 -39.81 -17.65 30.95
CA PHE A 50 -39.69 -16.43 31.78
C PHE A 50 -38.55 -15.49 31.33
N PRO A 51 -38.68 -14.83 30.16
CA PRO A 51 -37.63 -13.96 29.60
C PRO A 51 -37.47 -12.60 30.31
N GLU A 52 -38.35 -12.23 31.25
CA GLU A 52 -38.38 -10.89 31.86
C GLU A 52 -37.47 -10.73 33.10
N LEU A 53 -36.78 -11.78 33.54
CA LEU A 53 -35.82 -11.64 34.65
C LEU A 53 -34.55 -10.95 34.13
N SER A 54 -34.29 -9.74 34.63
CA SER A 54 -33.05 -9.01 34.39
C SER A 54 -31.85 -9.93 34.61
N MET A 55 -30.95 -10.02 33.63
CA MET A 55 -29.72 -10.81 33.77
C MET A 55 -29.02 -10.45 35.08
N SER A 56 -28.63 -11.46 35.85
CA SER A 56 -27.83 -11.22 37.05
C SER A 56 -26.54 -10.50 36.67
N GLU A 57 -26.02 -9.65 37.55
CA GLU A 57 -24.75 -8.94 37.35
C GLU A 57 -23.61 -9.90 36.96
N THR A 58 -23.63 -11.11 37.53
CA THR A 58 -22.73 -12.21 37.18
C THR A 58 -22.84 -12.65 35.71
N SER A 59 -24.06 -12.76 35.18
CA SER A 59 -24.31 -13.13 33.77
C SER A 59 -23.90 -12.02 32.81
N ARG A 60 -24.11 -10.75 33.20
CA ARG A 60 -23.68 -9.59 32.40
C ARG A 60 -22.15 -9.53 32.31
N THR A 61 -21.46 -9.61 33.44
CA THR A 61 -19.99 -9.64 33.50
C THR A 61 -19.40 -10.83 32.75
N ALA A 62 -20.00 -12.02 32.88
CA ALA A 62 -19.60 -13.21 32.14
C ALA A 62 -19.76 -13.05 30.62
N THR A 63 -20.84 -12.39 30.18
CA THR A 63 -21.08 -12.09 28.76
C THR A 63 -20.03 -11.12 28.22
N CYS A 64 -19.71 -10.05 28.96
CA CYS A 64 -18.68 -9.08 28.58
C CYS A 64 -17.27 -9.70 28.57
N ALA A 65 -16.93 -10.51 29.57
CA ALA A 65 -15.68 -11.26 29.61
C ALA A 65 -15.54 -12.20 28.40
N ARG A 66 -16.58 -12.99 28.11
CA ARG A 66 -16.63 -13.86 26.94
C ARG A 66 -16.46 -13.08 25.63
N ARG A 67 -17.16 -11.95 25.47
CA ARG A 67 -17.03 -11.10 24.27
C ARG A 67 -15.59 -10.61 24.10
N GLY A 68 -14.96 -10.18 25.18
CA GLY A 68 -13.55 -9.77 25.19
C GLY A 68 -12.60 -10.89 24.78
N LEU A 69 -12.79 -12.09 25.34
CA LEU A 69 -11.99 -13.27 25.00
C LEU A 69 -12.11 -13.66 23.52
N VAL A 70 -13.34 -13.76 23.00
CA VAL A 70 -13.61 -14.08 21.59
C VAL A 70 -13.00 -13.04 20.67
N GLN A 71 -13.17 -11.75 20.99
CA GLN A 71 -12.59 -10.68 20.20
C GLN A 71 -11.05 -10.70 20.24
N GLY A 72 -10.46 -11.00 21.39
CA GLY A 72 -9.00 -11.10 21.54
C GLY A 72 -8.40 -12.28 20.77
N LEU A 73 -9.08 -13.43 20.76
CA LEU A 73 -8.71 -14.58 19.92
C LEU A 73 -8.79 -14.25 18.42
N ALA A 74 -9.86 -13.58 18.00
CA ALA A 74 -10.02 -13.14 16.61
C ALA A 74 -8.93 -12.13 16.18
N ASP A 75 -8.52 -11.23 17.08
CA ASP A 75 -7.41 -10.31 16.84
C ASP A 75 -6.07 -11.05 16.73
N ARG A 76 -5.85 -12.10 17.54
CA ARG A 76 -4.68 -12.98 17.45
C ARG A 76 -4.65 -13.73 16.11
N ASP A 77 -5.77 -14.28 15.69
CA ASP A 77 -5.91 -14.94 14.37
C ASP A 77 -5.70 -13.98 13.19
N ALA A 78 -6.11 -12.72 13.34
CA ALA A 78 -5.80 -11.69 12.36
C ALA A 78 -4.30 -11.36 12.36
N GLY A 79 -3.68 -11.28 13.54
CA GLY A 79 -2.24 -11.09 13.71
C GLY A 79 -1.41 -12.22 13.11
N ASP A 80 -1.74 -13.47 13.42
CA ASP A 80 -1.04 -14.67 12.96
C ASP A 80 -1.16 -14.82 11.43
N ARG A 81 -2.32 -14.50 10.85
CA ARG A 81 -2.50 -14.46 9.38
C ARG A 81 -1.76 -13.31 8.71
N ALA A 82 -1.56 -12.21 9.42
CA ALA A 82 -0.79 -11.06 8.93
C ALA A 82 0.72 -11.23 9.10
N GLU A 83 1.17 -12.15 9.96
CA GLU A 83 2.58 -12.31 10.32
C GLU A 83 3.50 -12.64 9.14
N PRO A 84 3.15 -13.59 8.24
CA PRO A 84 3.97 -13.84 7.05
C PRO A 84 4.09 -12.61 6.15
N ARG A 85 3.05 -11.76 6.10
CA ARG A 85 3.07 -10.51 5.33
C ARG A 85 3.92 -9.45 6.04
N ARG A 86 3.90 -9.38 7.37
CA ARG A 86 4.74 -8.46 8.16
C ARG A 86 6.22 -8.78 8.06
N GLU A 87 6.58 -10.07 8.06
CA GLU A 87 7.97 -10.50 7.81
C GLU A 87 8.47 -10.02 6.44
N GLN A 88 7.59 -10.03 5.43
CA GLN A 88 7.91 -9.55 4.07
C GLN A 88 7.82 -8.03 3.92
N LEU A 89 7.34 -7.28 4.93
CA LEU A 89 7.06 -5.85 4.78
C LEU A 89 8.31 -5.06 4.38
N ALA A 90 9.43 -5.28 5.08
CA ALA A 90 10.67 -4.60 4.80
C ALA A 90 11.17 -4.89 3.39
N GLU A 91 11.13 -6.16 2.96
CA GLU A 91 11.54 -6.57 1.62
C GLU A 91 10.68 -5.94 0.54
N ARG A 92 9.35 -5.95 0.70
CA ARG A 92 8.41 -5.36 -0.26
C ARG A 92 8.58 -3.84 -0.39
N VAL A 93 8.77 -3.13 0.73
CA VAL A 93 9.03 -1.68 0.72
C VAL A 93 10.37 -1.37 0.06
N MET A 94 11.44 -2.11 0.40
CA MET A 94 12.73 -1.93 -0.24
C MET A 94 12.66 -2.22 -1.73
N ALA A 95 12.01 -3.31 -2.14
CA ALA A 95 11.83 -3.65 -3.55
C ALA A 95 11.07 -2.56 -4.32
N ALA A 96 10.03 -1.97 -3.73
CA ALA A 96 9.31 -0.84 -4.33
C ALA A 96 10.21 0.40 -4.49
N LEU A 97 10.99 0.75 -3.48
CA LEU A 97 11.92 1.89 -3.53
C LEU A 97 13.05 1.66 -4.55
N THR A 98 13.62 0.45 -4.59
CA THR A 98 14.61 0.05 -5.60
C THR A 98 14.02 0.14 -7.01
N THR A 99 12.77 -0.29 -7.21
CA THR A 99 12.08 -0.19 -8.50
C THR A 99 11.94 1.26 -8.96
N VAL A 100 11.71 2.21 -8.04
CA VAL A 100 11.71 3.65 -8.36
C VAL A 100 13.10 4.10 -8.80
N THR A 101 14.15 3.73 -8.08
CA THR A 101 15.54 4.08 -8.43
C THR A 101 15.94 3.51 -9.79
N ASP A 102 15.68 2.22 -10.05
CA ASP A 102 15.96 1.57 -11.31
C ASP A 102 15.22 2.24 -12.48
N CYS A 103 13.99 2.70 -12.24
CA CYS A 103 13.24 3.45 -13.23
C CYS A 103 13.88 4.81 -13.53
N ILE A 104 14.36 5.53 -12.51
CA ILE A 104 15.03 6.82 -12.70
C ILE A 104 16.31 6.64 -13.52
N ASP A 105 17.13 5.65 -13.16
CA ASP A 105 18.38 5.35 -13.86
C ASP A 105 18.11 4.90 -15.32
N GLY A 106 17.10 4.05 -15.52
CA GLY A 106 16.66 3.62 -16.85
C GLY A 106 16.15 4.79 -17.71
N MET A 107 15.40 5.71 -17.11
CA MET A 107 14.92 6.93 -17.79
C MET A 107 16.07 7.85 -18.20
N GLN A 108 17.10 8.00 -17.35
CA GLN A 108 18.30 8.78 -17.68
C GLN A 108 19.06 8.17 -18.86
N SER A 109 19.22 6.85 -18.88
CA SER A 109 19.86 6.14 -19.99
C SER A 109 19.09 6.32 -21.30
N LEU A 110 17.75 6.16 -21.27
CA LEU A 110 16.91 6.32 -22.45
C LEU A 110 16.89 7.77 -22.95
N GLU A 111 16.90 8.76 -22.06
CA GLU A 111 17.00 10.17 -22.47
C GLU A 111 18.35 10.46 -23.13
N SER A 112 19.45 9.89 -22.63
CA SER A 112 20.77 9.99 -23.29
C SER A 112 20.73 9.38 -24.70
N ASP A 113 20.18 8.17 -24.85
CA ASP A 113 20.06 7.49 -26.15
C ASP A 113 19.21 8.28 -27.14
N LYS A 114 18.15 8.94 -26.64
CA LYS A 114 17.30 9.81 -27.43
C LYS A 114 18.08 11.04 -27.92
N LEU A 115 18.77 11.75 -27.02
CA LEU A 115 19.57 12.93 -27.38
C LEU A 115 20.66 12.58 -28.41
N ASP A 116 21.32 11.42 -28.26
CA ASP A 116 22.29 10.94 -29.24
C ASP A 116 21.66 10.64 -30.61
N ALA A 117 20.45 10.05 -30.62
CA ALA A 117 19.71 9.81 -31.86
C ALA A 117 19.29 11.12 -32.55
N GLU A 118 18.86 12.12 -31.78
CA GLU A 118 18.49 13.45 -32.28
C GLU A 118 19.71 14.21 -32.82
N ALA A 119 20.84 14.15 -32.11
CA ALA A 119 22.11 14.73 -32.54
C ALA A 119 22.61 14.08 -33.84
N THR A 120 22.51 12.75 -33.95
CA THR A 120 22.85 12.01 -35.19
C THR A 120 21.98 12.46 -36.36
N ALA A 121 20.66 12.54 -36.17
CA ALA A 121 19.74 12.99 -37.21
C ALA A 121 20.04 14.43 -37.67
N THR A 122 20.39 15.30 -36.72
CA THR A 122 20.76 16.70 -37.00
C THR A 122 22.08 16.78 -37.77
N ALA A 123 23.08 15.97 -37.40
CA ALA A 123 24.36 15.89 -38.11
C ALA A 123 24.20 15.40 -39.56
N ASP A 124 23.21 14.53 -39.80
CA ASP A 124 22.84 14.04 -41.14
C ASP A 124 21.98 15.05 -41.93
N GLY A 125 21.74 16.24 -41.38
CA GLY A 125 21.04 17.34 -42.05
C GLY A 125 19.51 17.28 -41.96
N PHE A 126 18.95 16.44 -41.07
CA PHE A 126 17.52 16.40 -40.79
C PHE A 126 17.12 17.38 -39.69
N ILE A 127 15.84 17.78 -39.69
CA ILE A 127 15.25 18.62 -38.64
C ILE A 127 14.43 17.74 -37.71
N VAL A 128 14.82 17.69 -36.44
CA VAL A 128 14.07 16.99 -35.39
C VAL A 128 13.05 17.94 -34.77
N GLN A 129 11.80 17.50 -34.68
CA GLN A 129 10.70 18.26 -34.08
C GLN A 129 10.46 17.84 -32.63
N ALA A 130 9.88 18.75 -31.84
CA ALA A 130 9.40 18.46 -30.49
C ALA A 130 8.32 17.37 -30.54
N GLY A 131 8.68 16.14 -30.19
CA GLY A 131 7.84 14.95 -30.36
C GLY A 131 8.50 13.80 -31.14
N GLY A 132 9.72 14.00 -31.64
CA GLY A 132 10.52 12.95 -32.29
C GLY A 132 10.23 12.77 -33.79
N GLY A 133 9.37 13.60 -34.36
CA GLY A 133 9.17 13.67 -35.81
C GLY A 133 10.44 14.18 -36.50
N VAL A 134 10.82 13.55 -37.62
CA VAL A 134 12.00 13.93 -38.39
C VAL A 134 11.57 14.42 -39.77
N ALA A 135 11.95 15.65 -40.09
CA ALA A 135 11.71 16.31 -41.36
C ALA A 135 13.00 16.45 -42.17
N ILE A 136 12.88 16.53 -43.50
CA ILE A 136 14.01 16.76 -44.40
C ILE A 136 14.42 18.23 -44.28
N GLY A 137 15.70 18.49 -43.99
CA GLY A 137 16.27 19.82 -43.89
C GLY A 137 16.79 20.34 -45.23
N ALA A 138 17.13 21.62 -45.30
CA ALA A 138 17.70 22.23 -46.50
C ALA A 138 19.10 21.68 -46.84
N ASP A 139 19.82 21.21 -45.82
CA ASP A 139 21.20 20.72 -45.94
C ASP A 139 21.28 19.20 -46.16
N THR A 140 20.14 18.51 -46.25
CA THR A 140 20.11 17.05 -46.43
C THR A 140 20.62 16.68 -47.84
N GLN A 141 21.69 15.88 -47.91
CA GLN A 141 22.25 15.40 -49.19
C GLN A 141 21.73 14.00 -49.57
N GLY A 142 21.65 13.71 -50.87
CA GLY A 142 21.28 12.38 -51.40
C GLY A 142 20.07 12.38 -52.34
N SER A 143 19.69 11.19 -52.81
CA SER A 143 18.49 11.03 -53.64
C SER A 143 17.21 11.14 -52.78
N PRO A 144 16.07 11.58 -53.35
CA PRO A 144 14.82 11.70 -52.59
C PRO A 144 14.38 10.40 -51.90
N GLU A 145 14.55 9.25 -52.55
CA GLU A 145 14.24 7.94 -51.96
C GLU A 145 15.20 7.58 -50.82
N GLY A 146 16.50 7.89 -50.98
CA GLY A 146 17.51 7.68 -49.95
C GLY A 146 17.25 8.55 -48.71
N GLN A 147 16.86 9.81 -48.92
CA GLN A 147 16.47 10.74 -47.86
C GLN A 147 15.22 10.28 -47.12
N ALA A 148 14.19 9.82 -47.84
CA ALA A 148 12.98 9.27 -47.22
C ALA A 148 13.27 8.03 -46.35
N GLY A 149 14.14 7.14 -46.82
CA GLY A 149 14.59 5.97 -46.06
C GLY A 149 15.41 6.34 -44.82
N ALA A 150 16.34 7.30 -44.93
CA ALA A 150 17.13 7.78 -43.80
C ALA A 150 16.26 8.49 -42.75
N ARG A 151 15.40 9.41 -43.19
CA ARG A 151 14.39 10.10 -42.35
C ARG A 151 13.59 9.11 -41.51
N ALA A 152 13.03 8.09 -42.16
CA ALA A 152 12.21 7.07 -41.49
C ALA A 152 13.01 6.24 -40.47
N ARG A 153 14.31 6.02 -40.69
CA ARG A 153 15.18 5.35 -39.71
C ARG A 153 15.43 6.22 -38.47
N HIS A 154 15.75 7.50 -38.65
CA HIS A 154 15.95 8.42 -37.53
C HIS A 154 14.66 8.59 -36.72
N GLU A 155 13.54 8.84 -37.41
CA GLU A 155 12.22 8.96 -36.78
C GLU A 155 11.87 7.70 -35.99
N ARG A 156 12.03 6.51 -36.60
CA ARG A 156 11.77 5.25 -35.91
C ARG A 156 12.63 5.11 -34.66
N ARG A 157 13.92 5.47 -34.71
CA ARG A 157 14.82 5.35 -33.56
C ARG A 157 14.34 6.25 -32.41
N ILE A 158 14.10 7.53 -32.67
CA ILE A 158 13.66 8.49 -31.66
C ILE A 158 12.30 8.08 -31.07
N VAL A 159 11.32 7.79 -31.93
CA VAL A 159 9.98 7.36 -31.50
C VAL A 159 10.05 6.05 -30.71
N SER A 160 10.92 5.11 -31.08
CA SER A 160 11.08 3.86 -30.34
C SER A 160 11.66 4.06 -28.94
N THR A 161 12.60 5.00 -28.77
CA THR A 161 13.17 5.33 -27.46
C THR A 161 12.12 5.97 -26.56
N VAL A 162 11.35 6.94 -27.07
CA VAL A 162 10.25 7.57 -26.33
C VAL A 162 9.20 6.52 -25.91
N ALA A 163 8.83 5.63 -26.83
CA ALA A 163 7.89 4.55 -26.49
C ALA A 163 8.43 3.59 -25.42
N GLU A 164 9.75 3.37 -25.35
CA GLU A 164 10.34 2.56 -24.29
C GLU A 164 10.38 3.29 -22.95
N MET A 165 10.57 4.61 -22.94
CA MET A 165 10.43 5.44 -21.73
C MET A 165 9.03 5.30 -21.13
N ASP A 166 7.99 5.39 -21.97
CA ASP A 166 6.60 5.21 -21.53
C ASP A 166 6.36 3.81 -20.97
N ARG A 167 6.86 2.76 -21.65
CA ARG A 167 6.75 1.37 -21.18
C ARG A 167 7.48 1.15 -19.86
N LEU A 168 8.67 1.73 -19.70
CA LEU A 168 9.42 1.64 -18.46
C LEU A 168 8.61 2.21 -17.30
N GLN A 169 8.05 3.41 -17.45
CA GLN A 169 7.22 4.03 -16.42
C GLN A 169 6.00 3.18 -16.05
N LEU A 170 5.30 2.64 -17.05
CA LEU A 170 4.13 1.79 -16.83
C LEU A 170 4.48 0.49 -16.09
N ARG A 171 5.55 -0.21 -16.50
CA ARG A 171 6.04 -1.42 -15.81
C ARG A 171 6.43 -1.12 -14.36
N THR A 172 7.09 0.01 -14.13
CA THR A 172 7.47 0.47 -12.78
C THR A 172 6.24 0.74 -11.92
N VAL A 173 5.22 1.42 -12.45
CA VAL A 173 3.96 1.66 -11.75
C VAL A 173 3.29 0.35 -11.35
N ASP A 174 3.19 -0.60 -12.26
CA ASP A 174 2.56 -1.91 -11.99
C ASP A 174 3.34 -2.70 -10.93
N ALA A 175 4.67 -2.72 -11.03
CA ALA A 175 5.52 -3.37 -10.04
C ALA A 175 5.38 -2.73 -8.65
N ILE A 176 5.36 -1.40 -8.53
CA ILE A 176 5.18 -0.72 -7.24
C ILE A 176 3.79 -1.03 -6.67
N ARG A 177 2.74 -1.04 -7.50
CA ARG A 177 1.39 -1.38 -7.06
C ARG A 177 1.32 -2.79 -6.50
N GLU A 178 1.94 -3.75 -7.16
CA GLU A 178 2.01 -5.13 -6.68
C GLU A 178 2.81 -5.24 -5.37
N GLN A 179 3.99 -4.63 -5.32
CA GLN A 179 4.87 -4.69 -4.15
C GLN A 179 4.23 -4.01 -2.93
N LEU A 180 3.54 -2.90 -3.10
CA LEU A 180 2.92 -2.18 -1.99
C LEU A 180 1.45 -2.55 -1.73
N ASP A 181 0.87 -3.48 -2.51
CA ASP A 181 -0.55 -3.85 -2.42
C ASP A 181 -1.49 -2.64 -2.62
N VAL A 182 -1.19 -1.82 -3.61
CA VAL A 182 -1.93 -0.58 -3.91
C VAL A 182 -3.18 -0.92 -4.70
N GLY A 183 -4.31 -1.01 -4.01
CA GLY A 183 -5.62 -1.20 -4.62
C GLY A 183 -6.20 0.06 -5.26
N GLU A 184 -7.41 -0.06 -5.81
CA GLU A 184 -8.16 1.06 -6.39
C GLU A 184 -8.64 2.07 -5.33
N THR A 185 -8.93 1.61 -4.12
CA THR A 185 -9.46 2.43 -3.02
C THR A 185 -8.85 2.06 -1.67
N GLY A 186 -8.77 3.04 -0.78
CA GLY A 186 -8.28 2.84 0.60
C GLY A 186 -6.78 3.04 0.74
N ILE A 187 -6.30 2.98 1.99
CA ILE A 187 -4.88 3.06 2.31
C ILE A 187 -4.29 1.65 2.14
N PRO A 188 -3.21 1.47 1.35
CA PRO A 188 -2.54 0.18 1.22
C PRO A 188 -2.13 -0.39 2.57
N TRP A 189 -2.28 -1.71 2.73
CA TRP A 189 -1.94 -2.40 3.98
C TRP A 189 -0.48 -2.16 4.38
N THR A 190 0.44 -2.16 3.41
CA THR A 190 1.87 -1.90 3.64
C THR A 190 2.12 -0.54 4.30
N LEU A 191 1.49 0.53 3.79
CA LEU A 191 1.60 1.88 4.34
C LEU A 191 0.99 1.96 5.75
N MET A 192 -0.12 1.26 5.99
CA MET A 192 -0.73 1.19 7.32
C MET A 192 0.18 0.49 8.34
N GLU A 193 0.84 -0.60 7.96
CA GLU A 193 1.81 -1.27 8.84
C GLU A 193 3.08 -0.44 9.07
N CYS A 194 3.59 0.23 8.03
CA CYS A 194 4.69 1.19 8.20
C CYS A 194 4.32 2.29 9.19
N ALA A 195 3.13 2.88 9.06
CA ALA A 195 2.65 3.92 9.97
C ALA A 195 2.52 3.40 11.42
N ARG A 196 1.99 2.19 11.61
CA ARG A 196 1.90 1.53 12.93
C ARG A 196 3.27 1.25 13.55
N ALA A 197 4.27 0.97 12.72
CA ALA A 197 5.66 0.80 13.14
C ALA A 197 6.39 2.15 13.36
N GLY A 198 5.73 3.29 13.13
CA GLY A 198 6.33 4.62 13.24
C GLY A 198 7.27 4.99 12.09
N LEU A 199 7.22 4.26 10.99
CA LEU A 199 8.01 4.51 9.79
C LEU A 199 7.25 5.46 8.87
N ASP A 200 7.73 6.69 8.74
CA ASP A 200 7.18 7.68 7.81
C ASP A 200 7.93 7.67 6.48
N LEU A 201 7.24 7.21 5.42
CA LEU A 201 7.77 7.16 4.05
C LEU A 201 7.34 8.35 3.19
N SER A 202 6.55 9.29 3.75
CA SER A 202 5.99 10.42 2.98
C SER A 202 7.06 11.23 2.26
N GLY A 203 8.16 11.58 2.94
CA GLY A 203 9.27 12.33 2.33
C GLY A 203 9.94 11.59 1.17
N SER A 204 10.03 10.26 1.21
CA SER A 204 10.57 9.46 0.11
C SER A 204 9.67 9.52 -1.13
N PHE A 205 8.35 9.52 -0.94
CA PHE A 205 7.39 9.64 -2.04
C PHE A 205 7.29 11.08 -2.53
N GLU A 206 7.33 12.09 -1.66
CA GLU A 206 7.24 13.51 -2.02
C GLU A 206 8.44 14.00 -2.83
N ALA A 207 9.60 13.36 -2.69
CA ALA A 207 10.76 13.64 -3.54
C ALA A 207 10.44 13.51 -5.04
N SER A 208 9.41 12.73 -5.40
CA SER A 208 8.90 12.59 -6.77
C SER A 208 8.23 13.83 -7.36
N ALA A 209 7.91 14.86 -6.57
CA ALA A 209 7.33 16.11 -7.07
C ALA A 209 8.24 16.83 -8.08
N GLN A 210 9.52 16.47 -8.10
CA GLN A 210 10.53 16.96 -9.06
C GLN A 210 10.46 16.26 -10.42
N LEU A 211 9.72 15.15 -10.54
CA LEU A 211 9.56 14.44 -11.80
C LEU A 211 8.65 15.22 -12.77
N PRO A 212 8.85 15.08 -14.09
CA PRO A 212 7.86 15.50 -15.07
C PRO A 212 6.50 14.81 -14.85
N HIS A 213 5.42 15.44 -15.32
CA HIS A 213 4.10 14.79 -15.32
C HIS A 213 4.15 13.44 -16.03
N SER A 214 3.83 12.39 -15.28
CA SER A 214 3.97 11.00 -15.70
C SER A 214 3.12 10.09 -14.79
N PRO A 215 2.73 8.89 -15.26
CA PRO A 215 2.03 7.92 -14.42
C PRO A 215 2.78 7.57 -13.12
N LEU A 216 4.12 7.57 -13.17
CA LEU A 216 4.96 7.32 -12.00
C LEU A 216 4.83 8.45 -10.97
N ARG A 217 4.89 9.71 -11.42
CA ARG A 217 4.69 10.87 -10.54
C ARG A 217 3.31 10.83 -9.88
N ASP A 218 2.26 10.57 -10.66
CA ASP A 218 0.89 10.51 -10.14
C ASP A 218 0.74 9.42 -9.07
N LEU A 219 1.39 8.26 -9.27
CA LEU A 219 1.42 7.19 -8.28
C LEU A 219 2.15 7.63 -7.00
N MET A 220 3.31 8.25 -7.12
CA MET A 220 4.10 8.68 -5.96
C MET A 220 3.37 9.77 -5.14
N GLU A 221 2.75 10.75 -5.80
CA GLU A 221 1.92 11.77 -5.15
C GLU A 221 0.74 11.13 -4.40
N ARG A 222 0.09 10.14 -5.01
CA ARG A 222 -0.97 9.35 -4.35
C ARG A 222 -0.45 8.60 -3.13
N LEU A 223 0.70 7.92 -3.24
CA LEU A 223 1.31 7.17 -2.13
C LEU A 223 1.71 8.08 -0.96
N ALA A 224 2.23 9.28 -1.25
CA ALA A 224 2.50 10.29 -0.22
C ALA A 224 1.23 10.67 0.55
N ALA A 225 0.13 10.96 -0.17
CA ALA A 225 -1.15 11.29 0.45
C ALA A 225 -1.76 10.11 1.24
N GLU A 226 -1.58 8.87 0.77
CA GLU A 226 -1.98 7.67 1.50
C GLU A 226 -1.16 7.45 2.76
N MET A 227 0.16 7.69 2.71
CA MET A 227 1.05 7.61 3.87
C MET A 227 0.70 8.65 4.94
N HIS A 228 0.40 9.89 4.54
CA HIS A 228 -0.09 10.93 5.47
C HIS A 228 -1.36 10.52 6.19
N ARG A 229 -2.32 9.94 5.46
CA ARG A 229 -3.56 9.41 6.05
C ARG A 229 -3.28 8.22 6.97
N ALA A 230 -2.34 7.34 6.61
CA ALA A 230 -1.93 6.21 7.43
C ALA A 230 -1.33 6.68 8.77
N ASN A 231 -0.44 7.67 8.72
CA ASN A 231 0.19 8.28 9.90
C ASN A 231 -0.84 8.94 10.82
N ALA A 232 -1.78 9.71 10.26
CA ALA A 232 -2.86 10.34 11.03
C ALA A 232 -3.77 9.30 11.71
N ALA A 233 -4.08 8.20 11.02
CA ALA A 233 -4.86 7.09 11.57
C ALA A 233 -4.08 6.38 12.71
N ALA A 234 -2.79 6.12 12.54
CA ALA A 234 -1.95 5.48 13.55
C ALA A 234 -1.76 6.32 14.83
N ARG A 235 -1.75 7.66 14.70
CA ARG A 235 -1.66 8.60 15.83
C ARG A 235 -2.99 8.83 16.56
N GLY A 236 -4.10 8.28 16.05
CA GLY A 236 -5.43 8.51 16.61
C GLY A 236 -5.98 9.92 16.34
N GLU A 237 -5.44 10.63 15.34
CA GLU A 237 -5.83 12.00 14.97
C GLU A 237 -7.02 12.05 13.99
N SER A 238 -7.61 10.89 13.66
CA SER A 238 -8.82 10.84 12.83
C SER A 238 -10.06 11.20 13.68
N ARG A 239 -10.39 12.50 13.70
CA ARG A 239 -11.73 13.01 14.04
C ARG A 239 -12.34 13.72 12.85
#